data_AF-A0A661FW53-F1
#
_entry.id   AF-A0A661FW53-F1
#
_cell.length_a   1.000
_cell.length_b   1.000
_cell.length_c   1.000
_cell.angle_alpha   90.00
_cell.angle_beta   90.00
_cell.angle_gamma   90.00
#
_symmetry.space_group_name_H-M   'P 1'
#
loop_
_entity.id
_entity.type
_entity.pdbx_description
1 polymer ?
#
loop_
_entity_poly.entity_id
_entity_poly.type
_entity_poly.pdbx_seq_one_letter_code
_entity_poly.pdbx_strand_id
1 'polypeptide(L)'
;MGLVSELRRRNGFRMAVLYAVAAWLIMQVTEVVKDLANLPDWIGPTTLGLLAIGFPIALIFSWFYELTPEGISPEKDVDPEASITHVTGRRLDFVLISLLCAAVILFAYDKWWIGPAPERSIAVLPFENMSDDPGNEYFSDGISEDILNLLAGIPELRVTSRSSAFSFKGQNLDVPTMAAKLNVAHVLEGSVRKSGNQLRIVAQLIEVKSDTHLWSDTYDRELEGVFAIQDEIAAAVVSALKITLLGREVKAAETNPEAYALYLQARYFLNQFTEEGHTRAETLLKQALEIDPGFAPGWYLLGIVYKRQAAGFGPLSFYEGYELARQTINKALDVDPQYGPAYAALAALEMEHGWDFVAARQHLQQALALNPGDADILMKAAALNRILGRLDEAIDLYQQAVTLDPVSNLGHMNLGISYYTADRLDEAADSAQMLLSLNPGGFIGHFLLGIVLLEQGNAPAALAEMEQETLGAFRLQGTAIVQHELGNAGASDAALKELIECCGGGDPPSADYQIAQVYADRGESDLAFEWLEVAYDNRDGALAGMMNSKGFTNLHDDPRWEPFLDKMGFPR
;
A
#
# COMPACT_ATOMS: atom_id res chain seq x y z
N MET A 1 58.93 14.23 -24.54
CA MET A 1 57.54 14.11 -25.04
C MET A 1 56.73 13.51 -23.91
N GLY A 2 55.55 14.06 -23.59
CA GLY A 2 54.91 13.87 -22.29
C GLY A 2 54.16 12.53 -22.15
N LEU A 3 54.19 11.95 -20.96
CA LEU A 3 53.50 10.70 -20.58
C LEU A 3 52.00 10.72 -20.95
N VAL A 4 51.37 11.89 -20.90
CA VAL A 4 49.97 12.13 -21.28
C VAL A 4 49.74 12.03 -22.81
N SER A 5 50.71 12.42 -23.63
CA SER A 5 50.64 12.27 -25.09
C SER A 5 50.89 10.84 -25.56
N GLU A 6 51.67 10.06 -24.79
CA GLU A 6 51.90 8.64 -25.03
C GLU A 6 50.66 7.79 -24.68
N LEU A 7 49.98 8.11 -23.56
CA LEU A 7 48.74 7.45 -23.12
C LEU A 7 47.55 7.65 -24.07
N ARG A 8 47.49 8.80 -24.76
CA ARG A 8 46.44 9.08 -25.77
C ARG A 8 46.63 8.32 -27.08
N ARG A 9 47.86 7.87 -27.38
CA ARG A 9 48.21 7.20 -28.64
C ARG A 9 48.11 5.66 -28.56
N ARG A 10 48.12 5.08 -27.35
CA ARG A 10 48.27 3.62 -27.13
C ARG A 10 47.14 2.97 -26.33
N ASN A 11 45.88 3.24 -26.67
CA ASN A 11 44.67 2.60 -26.09
C ASN A 11 44.47 2.63 -24.54
N GLY A 12 45.44 3.10 -23.75
CA GLY A 12 45.40 3.08 -22.29
C GLY A 12 44.35 3.98 -21.67
N PHE A 13 44.01 5.10 -22.32
CA PHE A 13 42.89 5.94 -21.87
C PHE A 13 41.53 5.21 -21.97
N ARG A 14 41.36 4.39 -23.02
CA ARG A 14 40.13 3.62 -23.23
C ARG A 14 40.01 2.51 -22.18
N MET A 15 41.10 1.81 -21.90
CA MET A 15 41.13 0.79 -20.85
C MET A 15 40.91 1.40 -19.46
N ALA A 16 41.46 2.59 -19.19
CA ALA A 16 41.23 3.30 -17.94
C ALA A 16 39.74 3.59 -17.70
N VAL A 17 39.03 4.07 -18.73
CA VAL A 17 37.59 4.36 -18.67
C VAL A 17 36.79 3.07 -18.50
N LEU A 18 37.09 2.02 -19.28
CA LEU A 18 36.42 0.72 -19.16
C LEU A 18 36.58 0.10 -17.77
N TYR A 19 37.80 0.14 -17.23
CA TYR A 19 38.09 -0.36 -15.90
C TYR A 19 37.34 0.44 -14.84
N ALA A 20 37.27 1.77 -14.96
CA ALA A 20 36.54 2.61 -14.01
C ALA A 20 35.04 2.31 -14.01
N VAL A 21 34.41 2.13 -15.18
CA VAL A 21 32.99 1.78 -15.30
C VAL A 21 32.71 0.39 -14.75
N ALA A 22 33.55 -0.60 -15.09
CA ALA A 22 33.41 -1.96 -14.58
C ALA A 22 33.62 -2.02 -13.06
N ALA A 23 34.63 -1.31 -12.54
CA ALA A 23 34.88 -1.22 -11.11
C ALA A 23 33.70 -0.57 -10.38
N TRP A 24 33.09 0.47 -10.96
CA TRP A 24 31.90 1.11 -10.40
C TRP A 24 30.69 0.16 -10.38
N LEU A 25 30.43 -0.59 -11.46
CA LEU A 25 29.36 -1.59 -11.50
C LEU A 25 29.60 -2.72 -10.48
N ILE A 26 30.83 -3.21 -10.38
CA ILE A 26 31.20 -4.24 -9.40
C ILE A 26 30.97 -3.71 -7.98
N MET A 27 31.29 -2.45 -7.69
CA MET A 27 30.99 -1.83 -6.40
C MET A 27 29.48 -1.77 -6.14
N GLN A 28 28.65 -1.38 -7.11
CA GLN A 28 27.19 -1.38 -6.93
C GLN A 28 26.63 -2.78 -6.63
N VAL A 29 27.05 -3.79 -7.39
CA VAL A 29 26.64 -5.18 -7.14
C VAL A 29 27.12 -5.65 -5.76
N THR A 30 28.32 -5.24 -5.35
CA THR A 30 28.87 -5.60 -4.03
C THR A 30 28.04 -5.04 -2.90
N GLU A 31 27.59 -3.78 -2.98
CA GLU A 31 26.71 -3.18 -1.96
C GLU A 31 25.34 -3.88 -1.92
N VAL A 32 24.71 -4.11 -3.07
CA VAL A 32 23.41 -4.81 -3.14
C VAL A 32 23.49 -6.23 -2.57
N VAL A 33 24.53 -6.98 -2.91
CA VAL A 33 24.72 -8.36 -2.42
C VAL A 33 25.07 -8.37 -0.93
N LYS A 34 25.84 -7.38 -0.46
CA LYS A 34 26.17 -7.24 0.96
C LYS A 34 24.91 -7.07 1.80
N ASP A 35 24.00 -6.20 1.38
CA ASP A 35 22.75 -5.94 2.07
C ASP A 35 21.80 -7.15 1.99
N LEU A 36 21.72 -7.79 0.82
CA LEU A 36 20.83 -8.93 0.59
C LEU A 36 21.26 -10.20 1.33
N ALA A 37 22.57 -10.46 1.42
CA ALA A 37 23.13 -11.66 2.05
C ALA A 37 23.71 -11.42 3.45
N ASN A 38 23.51 -10.22 4.01
CA ASN A 38 23.98 -9.80 5.33
C ASN A 38 25.50 -10.04 5.54
N LEU A 39 26.30 -9.65 4.55
CA LEU A 39 27.74 -9.90 4.55
C LEU A 39 28.50 -8.88 5.44
N PRO A 40 29.68 -9.26 5.98
CA PRO A 40 30.47 -8.37 6.84
C PRO A 40 30.91 -7.04 6.18
N ASP A 41 30.97 -5.97 6.98
CA ASP A 41 31.32 -4.61 6.52
C ASP A 41 32.71 -4.46 5.89
N TRP A 42 33.63 -5.40 6.14
CA TRP A 42 34.97 -5.36 5.56
C TRP A 42 35.00 -5.73 4.06
N ILE A 43 33.92 -6.30 3.51
CA ILE A 43 33.88 -6.74 2.11
C ILE A 43 33.90 -5.56 1.13
N GLY A 44 33.17 -4.48 1.39
CA GLY A 44 33.17 -3.28 0.54
C GLY A 44 34.57 -2.66 0.40
N PRO A 45 35.25 -2.31 1.52
CA PRO A 45 36.62 -1.80 1.50
C PRO A 45 37.63 -2.77 0.86
N THR A 46 37.46 -4.09 1.05
CA THR A 46 38.35 -5.09 0.46
C THR A 46 38.17 -5.18 -1.05
N THR A 47 36.94 -5.13 -1.54
CA THR A 47 36.62 -5.14 -2.97
C THR A 47 37.17 -3.88 -3.64
N LEU A 48 36.98 -2.72 -3.03
CA LEU A 48 37.57 -1.46 -3.51
C LEU A 48 39.10 -1.53 -3.55
N GLY A 49 39.74 -2.09 -2.51
CA GLY A 49 41.19 -2.28 -2.47
C GLY A 49 41.71 -3.18 -3.59
N LEU A 50 41.02 -4.30 -3.86
CA LEU A 50 41.36 -5.21 -4.95
C LEU A 50 41.21 -4.56 -6.33
N LEU A 51 40.15 -3.78 -6.54
CA LEU A 51 39.94 -3.01 -7.77
C LEU A 51 41.00 -1.92 -7.96
N ALA A 52 41.39 -1.24 -6.88
CA ALA A 52 42.45 -0.23 -6.91
C ALA A 52 43.82 -0.83 -7.26
N ILE A 53 44.12 -2.05 -6.79
CA ILE A 53 45.34 -2.80 -7.15
C ILE A 53 45.27 -3.33 -8.59
N GLY A 54 44.09 -3.78 -9.03
CA GLY A 54 43.91 -4.29 -10.39
C GLY A 54 43.99 -3.21 -11.46
N PHE A 55 43.68 -1.95 -11.15
CA PHE A 55 43.74 -0.83 -12.09
C PHE A 55 45.12 -0.62 -12.74
N PRO A 56 46.24 -0.46 -12.00
CA PRO A 56 47.57 -0.33 -12.61
C PRO A 56 47.99 -1.58 -13.38
N ILE A 57 47.57 -2.78 -12.95
CA ILE A 57 47.84 -4.03 -13.67
C ILE A 57 47.11 -4.05 -15.01
N ALA A 58 45.83 -3.66 -15.04
CA ALA A 58 45.04 -3.58 -16.25
C ALA A 58 45.61 -2.55 -17.25
N LEU A 59 46.08 -1.41 -16.74
CA LEU A 59 46.76 -0.40 -17.57
C LEU A 59 48.06 -0.93 -18.17
N ILE A 60 48.89 -1.61 -17.39
CA ILE A 60 50.14 -2.22 -17.89
C ILE A 60 49.82 -3.33 -18.89
N PHE A 61 48.82 -4.16 -18.64
CA PHE A 61 48.41 -5.23 -19.54
C PHE A 61 47.95 -4.68 -20.89
N SER A 62 47.16 -3.61 -20.89
CA SER A 62 46.74 -2.89 -22.10
C SER A 62 47.88 -2.21 -22.85
N TRP A 63 49.06 -2.12 -22.24
CA TRP A 63 50.26 -1.54 -22.83
C TRP A 63 51.15 -2.56 -23.55
N PHE A 64 50.90 -3.87 -23.36
CA PHE A 64 51.66 -4.95 -23.97
C PHE A 64 50.84 -5.87 -24.87
N TYR A 65 49.51 -5.88 -24.70
CA TYR A 65 48.61 -6.80 -25.37
C TYR A 65 47.42 -6.05 -25.98
N GLU A 66 47.13 -6.35 -27.25
CA GLU A 66 45.89 -5.91 -27.91
C GLU A 66 44.94 -7.09 -28.08
N LEU A 67 43.65 -6.84 -27.84
CA LEU A 67 42.58 -7.82 -28.05
C LEU A 67 42.22 -7.86 -29.55
N THR A 68 42.58 -8.96 -30.20
CA THR A 68 42.23 -9.25 -31.60
C THR A 68 41.07 -10.26 -31.66
N PRO A 69 40.36 -10.40 -32.79
CA PRO A 69 39.26 -11.37 -32.92
C PRO A 69 39.67 -12.84 -32.74
N GLU A 70 40.97 -13.15 -32.85
CA GLU A 70 41.53 -14.49 -32.72
C GLU A 70 42.09 -14.77 -31.30
N GLY A 71 42.10 -13.78 -30.41
CA GLY A 71 42.57 -13.90 -29.02
C GLY A 71 43.48 -12.76 -28.55
N ILE A 72 44.12 -12.97 -27.39
CA ILE A 72 45.10 -12.06 -26.79
C ILE A 72 46.45 -12.24 -27.50
N SER A 73 46.89 -11.23 -28.26
CA SER A 73 48.18 -11.27 -28.97
C SER A 73 49.14 -10.18 -28.47
N PRO A 74 50.44 -10.49 -28.32
CA PRO A 74 51.46 -9.47 -28.07
C PRO A 74 51.51 -8.47 -29.23
N GLU A 75 51.54 -7.16 -28.93
CA GLU A 75 51.44 -6.06 -29.92
C GLU A 75 52.54 -6.08 -31.02
N LYS A 76 53.60 -6.89 -30.84
CA LYS A 76 54.77 -6.93 -31.73
C LYS A 76 54.53 -7.60 -33.08
N ASP A 77 53.40 -8.31 -33.24
CA ASP A 77 53.07 -9.09 -34.44
C ASP A 77 51.80 -8.60 -35.18
N VAL A 78 51.30 -7.39 -34.90
CA VAL A 78 50.08 -6.85 -35.51
C VAL A 78 50.41 -5.82 -36.61
N ASP A 79 50.01 -6.13 -37.86
CA ASP A 79 50.14 -5.24 -39.02
C ASP A 79 49.21 -4.01 -38.88
N PRO A 80 49.67 -2.75 -39.03
CA PRO A 80 48.86 -1.55 -38.75
C PRO A 80 47.56 -1.43 -39.54
N GLU A 81 47.44 -2.10 -40.69
CA GLU A 81 46.21 -2.11 -41.51
C GLU A 81 45.19 -3.19 -41.11
N ALA A 82 45.56 -4.14 -40.24
CA ALA A 82 44.67 -5.19 -39.73
C ALA A 82 44.00 -4.84 -38.38
N SER A 83 44.31 -3.69 -37.80
CA SER A 83 43.68 -3.20 -36.56
C SER A 83 42.24 -2.78 -36.83
N ILE A 84 41.28 -3.62 -36.43
CA ILE A 84 39.84 -3.40 -36.59
C ILE A 84 39.32 -2.40 -35.53
N THR A 85 39.93 -1.23 -35.44
CA THR A 85 39.62 -0.25 -34.38
C THR A 85 38.32 0.53 -34.60
N HIS A 86 37.69 0.46 -35.77
CA HIS A 86 36.51 1.29 -36.08
C HIS A 86 35.13 0.64 -35.87
N VAL A 87 35.01 -0.70 -35.83
CA VAL A 87 33.69 -1.39 -35.81
C VAL A 87 33.34 -1.97 -34.44
N THR A 88 34.30 -2.57 -33.72
CA THR A 88 34.09 -3.14 -32.38
C THR A 88 33.93 -2.05 -31.32
N GLY A 89 34.55 -0.88 -31.54
CA GLY A 89 34.47 0.23 -30.59
C GLY A 89 33.08 0.84 -30.45
N ARG A 90 32.34 0.95 -31.56
CA ARG A 90 31.06 1.65 -31.61
C ARG A 90 29.94 0.87 -30.89
N ARG A 91 29.96 -0.46 -30.95
CA ARG A 91 28.98 -1.31 -30.22
C ARG A 91 29.18 -1.26 -28.71
N LEU A 92 30.43 -1.23 -28.26
CA LEU A 92 30.76 -1.11 -26.84
C LEU A 92 30.37 0.26 -26.29
N ASP A 93 30.60 1.33 -27.07
CA ASP A 93 30.18 2.69 -26.70
C ASP A 93 28.64 2.79 -26.61
N PHE A 94 27.89 2.11 -27.49
CA PHE A 94 26.42 2.02 -27.39
C PHE A 94 25.95 1.28 -26.13
N VAL A 95 26.55 0.14 -25.79
CA VAL A 95 26.21 -0.59 -24.56
C VAL A 95 26.49 0.26 -23.32
N LEU A 96 27.60 1.00 -23.34
CA LEU A 96 28.02 1.85 -22.23
C LEU A 96 27.13 3.08 -22.06
N ILE A 97 26.72 3.71 -23.17
CA ILE A 97 25.74 4.81 -23.17
C ILE A 97 24.37 4.30 -22.73
N SER A 98 23.93 3.13 -23.19
CA SER A 98 22.66 2.54 -22.77
C SER A 98 22.62 2.22 -21.27
N LEU A 99 23.71 1.68 -20.71
CA LEU A 99 23.84 1.43 -19.27
C LEU A 99 23.85 2.74 -18.46
N LEU A 100 24.54 3.79 -18.95
CA LEU A 100 24.53 5.11 -18.34
C LEU A 100 23.15 5.76 -18.38
N CYS A 101 22.44 5.67 -19.52
CA CYS A 101 21.08 6.14 -19.65
C CYS A 101 20.12 5.36 -18.75
N ALA A 102 20.25 4.04 -18.66
CA ALA A 102 19.45 3.23 -17.74
C ALA A 102 19.71 3.62 -16.28
N ALA A 103 20.97 3.83 -15.89
CA ALA A 103 21.32 4.28 -14.54
C ALA A 103 20.78 5.69 -14.24
N VAL A 104 20.84 6.61 -15.21
CA VAL A 104 20.27 7.96 -15.07
C VAL A 104 18.74 7.92 -15.04
N ILE A 105 18.10 7.03 -15.80
CA ILE A 105 16.64 6.83 -15.78
C ILE A 105 16.20 6.23 -14.45
N LEU A 106 16.89 5.22 -13.94
CA LEU A 106 16.62 4.64 -12.61
C LEU A 106 16.81 5.68 -11.50
N PHE A 107 17.88 6.47 -11.56
CA PHE A 107 18.15 7.57 -10.62
C PHE A 107 17.12 8.71 -10.73
N ALA A 108 16.64 9.00 -11.95
CA ALA A 108 15.59 9.99 -12.18
C ALA A 108 14.23 9.47 -11.73
N TYR A 109 13.93 8.19 -11.94
CA TYR A 109 12.69 7.53 -11.52
C TYR A 109 12.54 7.57 -10.00
N ASP A 110 13.58 7.18 -9.26
CA ASP A 110 13.64 7.23 -7.80
C ASP A 110 13.39 8.66 -7.26
N LYS A 111 13.92 9.68 -7.97
CA LYS A 111 13.87 11.08 -7.52
C LYS A 111 12.67 11.89 -8.04
N TRP A 112 12.01 11.46 -9.11
CA TRP A 112 10.86 12.17 -9.72
C TRP A 112 9.52 11.53 -9.38
N TRP A 113 9.47 10.23 -9.08
CA TRP A 113 8.23 9.55 -8.72
C TRP A 113 7.91 9.67 -7.22
N ILE A 114 8.94 9.69 -6.37
CA ILE A 114 8.82 10.06 -4.96
C ILE A 114 9.06 11.57 -4.87
N GLY A 115 7.99 12.36 -4.99
CA GLY A 115 8.06 13.81 -4.75
C GLY A 115 8.64 14.10 -3.36
N PRO A 116 9.27 15.27 -3.13
CA PRO A 116 9.85 15.59 -1.83
C PRO A 116 8.80 15.45 -0.72
N ALA A 117 9.18 14.76 0.35
CA ALA A 117 8.28 14.53 1.47
C ALA A 117 7.65 15.85 1.93
N PRO A 118 6.32 15.93 2.09
CA PRO A 118 5.67 17.17 2.50
C PRO A 118 6.25 17.64 3.84
N GLU A 119 6.65 18.91 3.97
CA GLU A 119 7.28 19.40 5.21
C GLU A 119 6.43 19.12 6.45
N ARG A 120 5.11 19.19 6.33
CA ARG A 120 4.16 18.84 7.40
C ARG A 120 3.67 17.40 7.27
N SER A 121 4.60 16.47 7.32
CA SER A 121 4.29 15.04 7.34
C SER A 121 5.05 14.31 8.43
N ILE A 122 4.40 13.30 9.02
CA ILE A 122 4.95 12.50 10.11
C ILE A 122 4.57 11.02 9.97
N ALA A 123 5.50 10.14 10.31
CA ALA A 123 5.22 8.74 10.60
C ALA A 123 5.40 8.48 12.09
N VAL A 124 4.55 7.63 12.67
CA VAL A 124 4.75 7.12 14.04
C VAL A 124 5.14 5.66 13.95
N LEU A 125 6.41 5.39 14.24
CA LEU A 125 6.94 4.03 14.24
C LEU A 125 6.49 3.28 15.50
N PRO A 126 6.41 1.93 15.45
CA PRO A 126 6.13 1.12 16.62
C PRO A 126 7.22 1.34 17.68
N PHE A 127 6.81 1.73 18.88
CA PHE A 127 7.70 1.96 20.01
C PHE A 127 8.34 0.64 20.44
N GLU A 128 9.61 0.70 20.77
CA GLU A 128 10.38 -0.47 21.18
C GLU A 128 9.99 -0.90 22.60
N ASN A 129 9.72 -2.19 22.80
CA ASN A 129 9.56 -2.75 24.14
C ASN A 129 10.95 -2.99 24.76
N MET A 130 11.34 -2.11 25.68
CA MET A 130 12.58 -2.18 26.47
C MET A 130 12.39 -2.83 27.85
N SER A 131 11.32 -3.61 28.02
CA SER A 131 11.02 -4.35 29.25
C SER A 131 11.59 -5.77 29.19
N ASP A 132 11.86 -6.39 30.34
CA ASP A 132 12.40 -7.76 30.43
C ASP A 132 11.41 -8.84 29.96
N ASP A 133 10.12 -8.51 29.89
CA ASP A 133 9.04 -9.41 29.49
C ASP A 133 8.50 -9.04 28.09
N PRO A 134 8.72 -9.90 27.08
CA PRO A 134 8.18 -9.73 25.72
C PRO A 134 6.66 -9.61 25.68
N GLY A 135 5.96 -10.16 26.68
CA GLY A 135 4.51 -10.07 26.81
C GLY A 135 3.96 -8.66 27.00
N ASN A 136 4.79 -7.62 27.16
CA ASN A 136 4.36 -6.22 27.24
C ASN A 136 4.41 -5.48 25.89
N GLU A 137 4.72 -6.17 24.79
CA GLU A 137 4.82 -5.57 23.46
C GLU A 137 3.48 -4.98 22.94
N TYR A 138 2.35 -5.55 23.35
CA TYR A 138 1.02 -4.97 23.06
C TYR A 138 0.87 -3.54 23.59
N PHE A 139 1.58 -3.21 24.68
CA PHE A 139 1.46 -1.94 25.35
C PHE A 139 2.27 -0.85 24.64
N SER A 140 3.47 -1.19 24.13
CA SER A 140 4.25 -0.28 23.30
C SER A 140 3.58 -0.03 21.95
N ASP A 141 2.99 -1.07 21.35
CA ASP A 141 2.20 -0.93 20.13
C ASP A 141 0.98 -0.01 20.35
N GLY A 142 0.24 -0.22 21.45
CA GLY A 142 -0.92 0.60 21.81
C GLY A 142 -0.59 2.09 21.90
N ILE A 143 0.49 2.46 22.59
CA ILE A 143 0.93 3.87 22.69
C ILE A 143 1.25 4.48 21.34
N SER A 144 1.96 3.73 20.50
CA SER A 144 2.37 4.19 19.17
C SER A 144 1.14 4.42 18.28
N GLU A 145 0.17 3.53 18.36
CA GLU A 145 -1.12 3.68 17.69
C GLU A 145 -1.87 4.90 18.18
N ASP A 146 -1.99 5.10 19.50
CA ASP A 146 -2.76 6.23 20.04
C ASP A 146 -2.17 7.56 19.63
N ILE A 147 -0.83 7.67 19.62
CA ILE A 147 -0.16 8.88 19.13
C ILE A 147 -0.39 9.08 17.63
N LEU A 148 -0.22 8.03 16.81
CA LEU A 148 -0.47 8.07 15.36
C LEU A 148 -1.88 8.60 15.08
N ASN A 149 -2.86 8.05 15.80
CA ASN A 149 -4.25 8.37 15.60
C ASN A 149 -4.61 9.81 16.03
N LEU A 150 -4.03 10.29 17.14
CA LEU A 150 -4.19 11.68 17.58
C LEU A 150 -3.59 12.67 16.58
N LEU A 151 -2.44 12.34 15.99
CA LEU A 151 -1.81 13.15 14.96
C LEU A 151 -2.61 13.14 13.66
N ALA A 152 -3.20 12.00 13.30
CA ALA A 152 -4.01 11.86 12.08
C ALA A 152 -5.27 12.74 12.11
N GLY A 153 -5.77 13.10 13.29
CA GLY A 153 -6.88 14.04 13.46
C GLY A 153 -6.52 15.51 13.25
N ILE A 154 -5.28 15.85 12.87
CA ILE A 154 -4.83 17.22 12.64
C ILE A 154 -4.89 17.54 11.13
N PRO A 155 -5.82 18.41 10.67
CA PRO A 155 -6.03 18.64 9.24
C PRO A 155 -4.81 19.16 8.49
N GLU A 156 -3.91 19.90 9.15
CA GLU A 156 -2.71 20.46 8.53
C GLU A 156 -1.49 19.53 8.56
N LEU A 157 -1.62 18.33 9.11
CA LEU A 157 -0.53 17.37 9.29
C LEU A 157 -0.83 16.07 8.53
N ARG A 158 0.02 15.74 7.56
CA ARG A 158 -0.06 14.44 6.89
C ARG A 158 0.51 13.36 7.80
N VAL A 159 -0.27 12.33 8.08
CA VAL A 159 0.16 11.18 8.88
C VAL A 159 0.10 9.92 8.04
N THR A 160 1.17 9.15 8.02
CA THR A 160 1.18 7.85 7.32
C THR A 160 0.26 6.85 8.02
N SER A 161 -0.33 5.93 7.26
CA SER A 161 -1.21 4.94 7.88
C SER A 161 -0.45 4.02 8.85
N ARG A 162 -1.19 3.46 9.81
CA ARG A 162 -0.65 2.53 10.80
C ARG A 162 -0.01 1.31 10.14
N SER A 163 -0.71 0.66 9.21
CA SER A 163 -0.20 -0.52 8.49
C SER A 163 1.14 -0.25 7.83
N SER A 164 1.30 0.96 7.30
CA SER A 164 2.51 1.40 6.65
C SER A 164 3.68 1.52 7.62
N ALA A 165 3.50 2.27 8.70
CA ALA A 165 4.54 2.48 9.69
C ALA A 165 4.90 1.20 10.46
N PHE A 166 3.91 0.35 10.74
CA PHE A 166 4.09 -0.89 11.50
C PHE A 166 4.69 -2.03 10.67
N SER A 167 4.69 -1.92 9.34
CA SER A 167 5.36 -2.90 8.48
C SER A 167 6.87 -2.99 8.78
N PHE A 168 7.48 -1.91 9.28
CA PHE A 168 8.89 -1.85 9.65
C PHE A 168 9.22 -2.49 11.00
N LYS A 169 8.21 -2.95 11.75
CA LYS A 169 8.42 -3.56 13.05
C LYS A 169 9.33 -4.79 12.95
N GLY A 170 10.38 -4.83 13.78
CA GLY A 170 11.35 -5.93 13.79
C GLY A 170 12.34 -5.92 12.62
N GLN A 171 12.30 -4.90 11.76
CA GLN A 171 13.31 -4.70 10.72
C GLN A 171 14.46 -3.85 11.28
N ASN A 172 15.71 -4.23 10.98
CA ASN A 172 16.89 -3.42 11.30
C ASN A 172 17.14 -2.40 10.19
N LEU A 173 16.24 -1.43 10.03
CA LEU A 173 16.41 -0.29 9.12
C LEU A 173 16.64 0.99 9.94
N ASP A 174 17.39 1.93 9.38
CA ASP A 174 17.59 3.24 9.99
C ASP A 174 16.40 4.18 9.70
N VAL A 175 16.19 5.15 10.60
CA VAL A 175 15.08 6.12 10.54
C VAL A 175 15.00 6.87 9.21
N PRO A 176 16.11 7.37 8.64
CA PRO A 176 16.06 8.05 7.34
C PRO A 176 15.54 7.16 6.21
N THR A 177 15.92 5.88 6.18
CA THR A 177 15.45 4.93 5.16
C THR A 177 13.97 4.62 5.32
N MET A 178 13.50 4.38 6.56
CA MET A 178 12.08 4.17 6.84
C MET A 178 11.25 5.39 6.46
N ALA A 179 11.72 6.60 6.81
CA ALA A 179 11.07 7.85 6.48
C ALA A 179 10.98 8.10 4.96
N ALA A 180 12.04 7.78 4.22
CA ALA A 180 12.05 7.88 2.77
C ALA A 180 11.01 6.93 2.13
N LYS A 181 10.92 5.68 2.61
CA LYS A 181 9.91 4.72 2.16
C LYS A 181 8.48 5.15 2.48
N LEU A 182 8.30 5.80 3.63
CA LEU A 182 7.01 6.35 4.08
C LEU A 182 6.67 7.72 3.47
N ASN A 183 7.62 8.34 2.77
CA ASN A 183 7.53 9.68 2.21
C ASN A 183 7.15 10.76 3.24
N VAL A 184 7.85 10.78 4.38
CA VAL A 184 7.62 11.74 5.46
C VAL A 184 8.83 12.60 5.79
N ALA A 185 8.58 13.83 6.23
CA ALA A 185 9.61 14.79 6.65
C ALA A 185 10.02 14.60 8.12
N HIS A 186 9.13 13.99 8.92
CA HIS A 186 9.34 13.74 10.34
C HIS A 186 9.02 12.30 10.72
N VAL A 187 9.72 11.78 11.72
CA VAL A 187 9.44 10.47 12.31
C VAL A 187 9.32 10.63 13.82
N LEU A 188 8.27 10.06 14.40
CA LEU A 188 8.15 9.83 15.82
C LEU A 188 8.52 8.38 16.11
N GLU A 189 9.48 8.19 17.00
CA GLU A 189 9.84 6.90 17.55
C GLU A 189 9.93 6.98 19.07
N GLY A 190 10.04 5.82 19.71
CA GLY A 190 10.09 5.77 21.15
C GLY A 190 10.35 4.39 21.70
N SER A 191 10.46 4.33 23.01
CA SER A 191 10.62 3.09 23.76
C SER A 191 9.75 3.09 24.99
N VAL A 192 9.35 1.89 25.40
CA VAL A 192 8.55 1.67 26.59
C VAL A 192 9.24 0.65 27.47
N ARG A 193 9.52 1.03 28.72
CA ARG A 193 10.10 0.16 29.74
C ARG A 193 9.17 0.06 30.93
N LYS A 194 8.78 -1.16 31.25
CA LYS A 194 8.01 -1.49 32.45
C LYS A 194 8.91 -2.19 33.46
N SER A 195 8.89 -1.72 34.70
CA SER A 195 9.59 -2.31 35.84
C SER A 195 8.64 -2.38 37.04
N GLY A 196 8.08 -3.56 37.29
CA GLY A 196 7.05 -3.74 38.32
C GLY A 196 5.80 -2.92 38.02
N ASN A 197 5.47 -1.98 38.91
CA ASN A 197 4.32 -1.07 38.75
C ASN A 197 4.68 0.27 38.08
N GLN A 198 5.95 0.48 37.71
CA GLN A 198 6.39 1.72 37.08
C GLN A 198 6.62 1.53 35.59
N LEU A 199 6.26 2.55 34.84
CA LEU A 199 6.33 2.63 33.40
C LEU A 199 7.11 3.88 33.03
N ARG A 200 8.11 3.71 32.16
CA ARG A 200 8.88 4.79 31.55
C ARG A 200 8.69 4.73 30.05
N ILE A 201 8.24 5.84 29.47
CA ILE A 201 8.09 6.00 28.03
C ILE A 201 9.00 7.12 27.58
N VAL A 202 9.79 6.86 26.55
CA VAL A 202 10.60 7.86 25.86
C VAL A 202 10.02 8.03 24.48
N ALA A 203 9.73 9.27 24.09
CA ALA A 203 9.27 9.61 22.75
C ALA A 203 10.21 10.66 22.16
N GLN A 204 10.48 10.57 20.86
CA GLN A 204 11.36 11.52 20.17
C GLN A 204 10.92 11.76 18.72
N LEU A 205 10.92 13.04 18.35
CA LEU A 205 10.62 13.52 17.01
C LEU A 205 11.93 13.82 16.28
N ILE A 206 12.10 13.20 15.13
CA ILE A 206 13.29 13.33 14.29
C ILE A 206 12.91 14.05 12.99
N GLU A 207 13.69 15.06 12.61
CA GLU A 207 13.65 15.65 11.27
C GLU A 207 14.54 14.84 10.33
N VAL A 208 13.92 14.27 9.29
CA VAL A 208 14.56 13.31 8.39
C VAL A 208 15.66 13.96 7.55
N LYS A 209 15.46 15.21 7.15
CA LYS A 209 16.39 15.94 6.27
C LYS A 209 17.76 16.18 6.93
N SER A 210 17.75 16.40 8.24
CA SER A 210 18.94 16.75 9.02
C SER A 210 19.42 15.62 9.92
N ASP A 211 18.61 14.55 10.05
CA ASP A 211 18.78 13.46 11.01
C ASP A 211 18.94 14.01 12.45
N THR A 212 18.16 15.04 12.79
CA THR A 212 18.23 15.71 14.09
C THR A 212 16.98 15.46 14.91
N HIS A 213 17.17 15.32 16.23
CA HIS A 213 16.07 15.25 17.17
C HIS A 213 15.53 16.68 17.38
N LEU A 214 14.33 16.95 16.87
CA LEU A 214 13.63 18.21 17.10
C LEU A 214 13.07 18.29 18.51
N TRP A 215 12.64 17.14 19.04
CA TRP A 215 12.01 17.03 20.35
C TRP A 215 12.25 15.64 20.94
N SER A 216 12.41 15.57 22.26
CA SER A 216 12.41 14.32 23.01
C SER A 216 11.92 14.59 24.42
N ASP A 217 11.12 13.68 24.96
CA ASP A 217 10.62 13.77 26.33
C ASP A 217 10.49 12.38 26.95
N THR A 218 10.43 12.36 28.29
CA THR A 218 10.33 11.14 29.08
C THR A 218 9.15 11.22 30.05
N TYR A 219 8.29 10.22 29.99
CA TYR A 219 7.09 10.11 30.80
C TYR A 219 7.24 8.94 31.78
N ASP A 220 7.32 9.26 33.08
CA ASP A 220 7.30 8.27 34.16
C ASP A 220 5.90 8.20 34.79
N ARG A 221 5.29 7.01 34.83
CA ARG A 221 3.93 6.77 35.34
C ARG A 221 3.83 5.48 36.15
N GLU A 222 2.90 5.43 37.10
CA GLU A 222 2.54 4.21 37.83
C GLU A 222 1.34 3.54 37.18
N LEU A 223 1.34 2.21 37.06
CA LEU A 223 0.37 1.38 36.33
C LEU A 223 -1.03 1.26 36.97
N GLU A 224 -1.47 2.24 37.77
CA GLU A 224 -2.85 2.29 38.25
C GLU A 224 -3.77 2.79 37.12
N GLY A 225 -4.33 1.85 36.35
CA GLY A 225 -5.24 2.16 35.23
C GLY A 225 -4.52 2.28 33.88
N VAL A 226 -4.05 1.14 33.36
CA VAL A 226 -3.17 1.02 32.18
C VAL A 226 -3.64 1.80 30.94
N PHE A 227 -4.96 1.97 30.76
CA PHE A 227 -5.55 2.67 29.61
C PHE A 227 -5.58 4.20 29.77
N ALA A 228 -5.83 4.72 30.98
CA ALA A 228 -5.84 6.17 31.23
C ALA A 228 -4.45 6.80 31.03
N ILE A 229 -3.40 6.01 31.28
CA ILE A 229 -2.00 6.40 31.12
C ILE A 229 -1.62 6.48 29.64
N GLN A 230 -2.15 5.58 28.80
CA GLN A 230 -1.90 5.59 27.36
C GLN A 230 -2.44 6.86 26.72
N ASP A 231 -3.69 7.21 27.02
CA ASP A 231 -4.38 8.38 26.47
C ASP A 231 -3.73 9.69 26.92
N GLU A 232 -3.35 9.79 28.19
CA GLU A 232 -2.67 10.97 28.74
C GLU A 232 -1.32 11.21 28.04
N ILE A 233 -0.54 10.14 27.85
CA ILE A 233 0.79 10.23 27.25
C ILE A 233 0.68 10.54 25.77
N ALA A 234 -0.23 9.88 25.06
CA ALA A 234 -0.43 10.15 23.64
C ALA A 234 -0.88 11.61 23.42
N ALA A 235 -1.79 12.12 24.26
CA ALA A 235 -2.22 13.53 24.22
C ALA A 235 -1.07 14.50 24.56
N ALA A 236 -0.24 14.18 25.56
CA ALA A 236 0.91 15.00 25.95
C ALA A 236 1.96 15.08 24.83
N VAL A 237 2.27 13.93 24.21
CA VAL A 237 3.17 13.84 23.05
C VAL A 237 2.59 14.67 21.90
N VAL A 238 1.33 14.46 21.51
CA VAL A 238 0.70 15.20 20.40
C VAL A 238 0.65 16.71 20.67
N SER A 239 0.37 17.14 21.90
CA SER A 239 0.38 18.55 22.26
C SER A 239 1.76 19.18 22.05
N ALA A 240 2.83 18.49 22.48
CA ALA A 240 4.20 18.92 22.25
C ALA A 240 4.58 18.92 20.75
N LEU A 241 4.13 17.92 20.00
CA LEU A 241 4.39 17.81 18.56
C LEU A 241 3.65 18.88 17.76
N LYS A 242 2.42 19.26 18.13
CA LYS A 242 1.68 20.37 17.47
C LYS A 242 2.45 21.67 17.54
N ILE A 243 3.00 22.00 18.71
CA ILE A 243 3.80 23.22 18.91
C ILE A 243 5.05 23.18 18.04
N THR A 244 5.72 22.03 18.01
CA THR A 244 6.99 21.84 17.28
C THR A 244 6.79 21.83 15.76
N LEU A 245 5.76 21.15 15.26
CA LEU A 245 5.51 20.96 13.83
C LEU A 245 4.73 22.11 13.17
N LEU A 246 3.85 22.79 13.93
CA LEU A 246 2.91 23.77 13.38
C LEU A 246 3.18 25.20 13.86
N GLY A 247 4.08 25.39 14.84
CA GLY A 247 4.49 26.71 15.36
C GLY A 247 3.37 27.51 16.03
N ARG A 248 2.22 26.88 16.32
CA ARG A 248 1.04 27.47 16.98
C ARG A 248 0.23 26.37 17.69
N GLU A 249 -0.48 26.72 18.75
CA GLU A 249 -1.55 25.86 19.29
C GLU A 249 -2.63 25.69 18.23
N VAL A 250 -2.77 24.48 17.69
CA VAL A 250 -3.95 24.08 16.93
C VAL A 250 -4.95 23.52 17.91
N LYS A 251 -6.06 24.24 18.12
CA LYS A 251 -7.21 23.76 18.90
C LYS A 251 -7.69 22.45 18.28
N ALA A 252 -7.37 21.32 18.91
CA ALA A 252 -8.19 20.12 18.74
C ALA A 252 -9.61 20.47 19.22
N ALA A 253 -10.63 19.80 18.66
CA ALA A 253 -11.95 19.85 19.23
C ALA A 253 -11.85 19.55 20.74
N GLU A 254 -12.35 20.48 21.57
CA GLU A 254 -12.38 20.34 23.02
C GLU A 254 -13.42 19.25 23.34
N THR A 255 -12.98 17.99 23.42
CA THR A 255 -13.81 16.88 23.89
C THR A 255 -13.48 16.54 25.33
N ASN A 256 -14.43 15.96 26.05
CA ASN A 256 -14.20 15.47 27.40
C ASN A 256 -13.11 14.37 27.38
N PRO A 257 -12.02 14.47 28.16
CA PRO A 257 -10.96 13.47 28.18
C PRO A 257 -11.43 12.04 28.46
N GLU A 258 -12.47 11.87 29.29
CA GLU A 258 -13.05 10.57 29.60
C GLU A 258 -13.82 9.99 28.40
N ALA A 259 -14.59 10.82 27.68
CA ALA A 259 -15.25 10.42 26.44
C ALA A 259 -14.22 10.06 25.36
N TYR A 260 -13.13 10.82 25.29
CA TYR A 260 -12.04 10.56 24.36
C TYR A 260 -11.33 9.23 24.63
N ALA A 261 -11.02 8.94 25.91
CA ALA A 261 -10.43 7.67 26.33
C ALA A 261 -11.29 6.45 25.95
N LEU A 262 -12.61 6.55 26.18
CA LEU A 262 -13.56 5.50 25.80
C LEU A 262 -13.62 5.30 24.28
N TYR A 263 -13.55 6.39 23.51
CA TYR A 263 -13.49 6.34 22.05
C TYR A 263 -12.20 5.67 21.53
N LEU A 264 -11.05 5.94 22.15
CA LEU A 264 -9.78 5.29 21.80
C LEU A 264 -9.86 3.77 22.05
N GLN A 265 -10.35 3.37 23.24
CA GLN A 265 -10.60 1.96 23.54
C GLN A 265 -11.58 1.32 22.56
N ALA A 266 -12.66 2.01 22.20
CA ALA A 266 -13.61 1.49 21.23
C ALA A 266 -12.98 1.27 19.86
N ARG A 267 -12.13 2.20 19.40
CA ARG A 267 -11.40 2.06 18.13
C ARG A 267 -10.44 0.87 18.17
N TYR A 268 -9.75 0.64 19.28
CA TYR A 268 -8.92 -0.55 19.47
C TYR A 268 -9.73 -1.83 19.28
N PHE A 269 -10.90 -1.97 19.94
CA PHE A 269 -11.75 -3.15 19.78
C PHE A 269 -12.36 -3.27 18.38
N LEU A 270 -12.70 -2.15 17.74
CA LEU A 270 -13.16 -2.12 16.35
C LEU A 270 -12.10 -2.67 15.38
N ASN A 271 -10.82 -2.39 15.64
CA ASN A 271 -9.72 -2.84 14.80
C ASN A 271 -9.37 -4.33 14.96
N GLN A 272 -10.02 -5.05 15.88
CA GLN A 272 -9.83 -6.50 16.02
C GLN A 272 -10.63 -7.30 14.99
N PHE A 273 -11.63 -6.70 14.33
CA PHE A 273 -12.50 -7.37 13.36
C PHE A 273 -13.16 -8.64 13.92
N THR A 274 -13.67 -8.56 15.16
CA THR A 274 -14.41 -9.65 15.81
C THR A 274 -15.78 -9.16 16.27
N GLU A 275 -16.76 -10.07 16.32
CA GLU A 275 -18.09 -9.78 16.86
C GLU A 275 -18.02 -9.24 18.30
N GLU A 276 -17.21 -9.87 19.16
CA GLU A 276 -17.00 -9.43 20.54
C GLU A 276 -16.36 -8.05 20.59
N GLY A 277 -15.34 -7.80 19.77
CA GLY A 277 -14.67 -6.50 19.66
C GLY A 277 -15.65 -5.40 19.25
N HIS A 278 -16.47 -5.62 18.23
CA HIS A 278 -17.45 -4.63 17.78
C HIS A 278 -18.55 -4.38 18.80
N THR A 279 -19.04 -5.41 19.48
CA THR A 279 -20.02 -5.27 20.57
C THR A 279 -19.45 -4.47 21.75
N ARG A 280 -18.17 -4.67 22.07
CA ARG A 280 -17.47 -3.90 23.10
C ARG A 280 -17.23 -2.45 22.67
N ALA A 281 -16.83 -2.24 21.41
CA ALA A 281 -16.69 -0.91 20.83
C ALA A 281 -18.01 -0.12 20.87
N GLU A 282 -19.12 -0.76 20.52
CA GLU A 282 -20.46 -0.17 20.62
C GLU A 282 -20.76 0.31 22.04
N THR A 283 -20.50 -0.54 23.04
CA THR A 283 -20.77 -0.23 24.45
C THR A 283 -19.95 0.96 24.93
N LEU A 284 -18.65 0.98 24.61
CA LEU A 284 -17.73 2.06 24.97
C LEU A 284 -18.12 3.38 24.29
N LEU A 285 -18.52 3.34 23.02
CA LEU A 285 -18.94 4.54 22.29
C LEU A 285 -20.24 5.11 22.81
N LYS A 286 -21.21 4.27 23.19
CA LYS A 286 -22.44 4.74 23.84
C LYS A 286 -22.12 5.46 25.16
N GLN A 287 -21.20 4.92 25.97
CA GLN A 287 -20.75 5.58 27.20
C GLN A 287 -20.04 6.92 26.91
N ALA A 288 -19.16 6.95 25.90
CA ALA A 288 -18.49 8.18 25.49
C ALA A 288 -19.50 9.28 25.08
N LEU A 289 -20.55 8.90 24.36
CA LEU A 289 -21.59 9.80 23.87
C LEU A 289 -22.61 10.20 24.94
N GLU A 290 -22.75 9.44 26.02
CA GLU A 290 -23.47 9.87 27.22
C GLU A 290 -22.72 10.99 27.96
N ILE A 291 -21.38 10.93 27.98
CA ILE A 291 -20.51 11.94 28.60
C ILE A 291 -20.40 13.19 27.73
N ASP A 292 -20.21 13.01 26.42
CA ASP A 292 -20.06 14.09 25.45
C ASP A 292 -20.93 13.85 24.20
N PRO A 293 -22.21 14.24 24.24
CA PRO A 293 -23.10 14.14 23.08
C PRO A 293 -22.66 15.00 21.89
N GLY A 294 -21.76 15.96 22.10
CA GLY A 294 -21.18 16.83 21.08
C GLY A 294 -19.94 16.25 20.41
N PHE A 295 -19.61 14.98 20.68
CA PHE A 295 -18.40 14.35 20.15
C PHE A 295 -18.65 13.69 18.78
N ALA A 296 -18.55 14.48 17.70
CA ALA A 296 -18.76 14.01 16.33
C ALA A 296 -17.93 12.76 15.93
N PRO A 297 -16.63 12.65 16.28
CA PRO A 297 -15.86 11.42 16.04
C PRO A 297 -16.46 10.17 16.72
N GLY A 298 -17.08 10.31 17.89
CA GLY A 298 -17.77 9.23 18.59
C GLY A 298 -19.00 8.74 17.85
N TRP A 299 -19.85 9.67 17.39
CA TRP A 299 -21.03 9.34 16.58
C TRP A 299 -20.62 8.67 15.26
N TYR A 300 -19.60 9.20 14.59
CA TYR A 300 -19.03 8.61 13.39
C TYR A 300 -18.58 7.17 13.62
N LEU A 301 -17.75 6.94 14.64
CA LEU A 301 -17.19 5.61 14.89
C LEU A 301 -18.26 4.60 15.29
N LEU A 302 -19.30 5.03 16.02
CA LEU A 302 -20.45 4.18 16.35
C LEU A 302 -21.21 3.76 15.08
N GLY A 303 -21.35 4.67 14.12
CA GLY A 303 -21.91 4.33 12.81
C GLY A 303 -21.06 3.32 12.04
N ILE A 304 -19.72 3.42 12.12
CA ILE A 304 -18.83 2.40 11.54
C ILE A 304 -18.99 1.05 12.24
N VAL A 305 -19.16 1.02 13.57
CA VAL A 305 -19.46 -0.22 14.30
C VAL A 305 -20.74 -0.86 13.77
N TYR A 306 -21.83 -0.11 13.61
CA TYR A 306 -23.08 -0.65 13.06
C TYR A 306 -22.93 -1.17 11.64
N LYS A 307 -22.17 -0.46 10.78
CA LYS A 307 -21.81 -0.96 9.45
C LYS A 307 -21.08 -2.30 9.53
N ARG A 308 -20.12 -2.45 10.44
CA ARG A 308 -19.35 -3.70 10.59
C ARG A 308 -20.20 -4.83 11.14
N GLN A 309 -21.08 -4.55 12.09
CA GLN A 309 -22.02 -5.53 12.60
C GLN A 309 -22.95 -6.04 11.49
N ALA A 310 -23.48 -5.14 10.64
CA ALA A 310 -24.27 -5.50 9.46
C ALA A 310 -23.52 -6.38 8.45
N ALA A 311 -22.20 -6.27 8.41
CA ALA A 311 -21.32 -7.04 7.54
C ALA A 311 -20.87 -8.39 8.13
N GLY A 312 -21.62 -8.93 9.10
CA GLY A 312 -21.37 -10.25 9.70
C GLY A 312 -20.41 -10.25 10.90
N PHE A 313 -19.96 -9.07 11.35
CA PHE A 313 -19.12 -8.96 12.56
C PHE A 313 -19.92 -8.47 13.76
N GLY A 314 -21.14 -8.96 13.93
CA GLY A 314 -22.05 -8.45 14.93
C GLY A 314 -23.43 -9.08 14.90
N PRO A 315 -24.28 -8.72 15.88
CA PRO A 315 -25.62 -9.27 15.99
C PRO A 315 -26.64 -8.58 15.07
N LEU A 316 -26.27 -7.47 14.42
CA LEU A 316 -27.21 -6.69 13.61
C LEU A 316 -27.40 -7.34 12.24
N SER A 317 -28.66 -7.45 11.82
CA SER A 317 -28.97 -7.80 10.45
C SER A 317 -28.46 -6.72 9.49
N PHE A 318 -28.26 -7.10 8.22
CA PHE A 318 -27.83 -6.20 7.15
C PHE A 318 -28.63 -4.88 7.14
N TYR A 319 -29.96 -4.97 7.04
CA TYR A 319 -30.82 -3.79 6.91
C TYR A 319 -30.84 -2.94 8.19
N GLU A 320 -30.85 -3.58 9.36
CA GLU A 320 -30.88 -2.88 10.64
C GLU A 320 -29.57 -2.12 10.89
N GLY A 321 -28.42 -2.79 10.75
CA GLY A 321 -27.13 -2.17 10.99
C GLY A 321 -26.79 -1.10 9.95
N TYR A 322 -27.23 -1.26 8.69
CA TYR A 322 -27.07 -0.23 7.67
C TYR A 322 -27.87 1.04 7.98
N GLU A 323 -29.15 0.92 8.33
CA GLU A 323 -29.98 2.08 8.70
C GLU A 323 -29.48 2.75 9.98
N LEU A 324 -29.06 1.96 10.99
CA LEU A 324 -28.44 2.50 12.21
C LEU A 324 -27.13 3.21 11.90
N ALA A 325 -26.28 2.66 11.04
CA ALA A 325 -25.04 3.30 10.61
C ALA A 325 -25.34 4.67 9.95
N ARG A 326 -26.27 4.72 8.99
CA ARG A 326 -26.67 5.96 8.32
C ARG A 326 -27.20 7.00 9.31
N GLN A 327 -28.10 6.61 10.21
CA GLN A 327 -28.66 7.54 11.21
C GLN A 327 -27.57 8.07 12.16
N THR A 328 -26.67 7.21 12.59
CA THR A 328 -25.62 7.56 13.56
C THR A 328 -24.54 8.43 12.93
N ILE A 329 -24.15 8.18 11.68
CA ILE A 329 -23.21 9.04 10.95
C ILE A 329 -23.84 10.41 10.66
N ASN A 330 -25.13 10.48 10.36
CA ASN A 330 -25.83 11.77 10.23
C ASN A 330 -25.81 12.58 11.53
N LYS A 331 -25.92 11.93 12.70
CA LYS A 331 -25.74 12.64 13.99
C LYS A 331 -24.35 13.25 14.15
N ALA A 332 -23.30 12.61 13.62
CA ALA A 332 -21.97 13.19 13.62
C ALA A 332 -21.95 14.53 12.85
N LEU A 333 -22.70 14.62 11.74
CA LEU A 333 -22.84 15.84 10.94
C LEU A 333 -23.80 16.87 11.57
N ASP A 334 -24.83 16.43 12.29
CA ASP A 334 -25.70 17.34 13.06
C ASP A 334 -24.90 18.08 14.14
N VAL A 335 -23.91 17.39 14.73
CA VAL A 335 -23.03 17.91 15.76
C VAL A 335 -21.87 18.73 15.17
N ASP A 336 -21.22 18.22 14.12
CA ASP A 336 -20.16 18.90 13.40
C ASP A 336 -20.35 18.79 11.87
N PRO A 337 -20.97 19.80 11.24
CA PRO A 337 -21.16 19.83 9.79
C PRO A 337 -19.86 19.91 8.98
N GLN A 338 -18.70 20.14 9.62
CA GLN A 338 -17.39 20.19 8.96
C GLN A 338 -16.62 18.88 9.13
N TYR A 339 -17.21 17.85 9.73
CA TYR A 339 -16.55 16.56 9.93
C TYR A 339 -16.54 15.73 8.63
N GLY A 340 -15.56 16.01 7.76
CA GLY A 340 -15.37 15.37 6.46
C GLY A 340 -15.45 13.83 6.43
N PRO A 341 -14.87 13.09 7.40
CA PRO A 341 -14.96 11.62 7.42
C PRO A 341 -16.39 11.07 7.48
N ALA A 342 -17.34 11.79 8.09
CA ALA A 342 -18.73 11.36 8.12
C ALA A 342 -19.38 11.42 6.72
N TYR A 343 -19.11 12.46 5.93
CA TYR A 343 -19.55 12.51 4.54
C TYR A 343 -18.94 11.36 3.72
N ALA A 344 -17.65 11.09 3.88
CA ALA A 344 -16.99 9.99 3.19
C ALA A 344 -17.58 8.62 3.55
N ALA A 345 -17.94 8.40 4.82
CA ALA A 345 -18.58 7.17 5.26
C ALA A 345 -20.02 7.04 4.77
N LEU A 346 -20.82 8.12 4.73
CA LEU A 346 -22.14 8.11 4.09
C LEU A 346 -22.02 7.73 2.61
N ALA A 347 -21.03 8.27 1.90
CA ALA A 347 -20.81 7.89 0.51
C ALA A 347 -20.49 6.40 0.35
N ALA A 348 -19.63 5.84 1.21
CA ALA A 348 -19.33 4.41 1.20
C ALA A 348 -20.58 3.56 1.47
N LEU A 349 -21.44 3.98 2.40
CA LEU A 349 -22.72 3.33 2.67
C LEU A 349 -23.60 3.31 1.41
N GLU A 350 -23.80 4.47 0.78
CA GLU A 350 -24.64 4.58 -0.41
C GLU A 350 -24.04 3.84 -1.63
N MET A 351 -22.72 3.72 -1.75
CA MET A 351 -22.09 2.92 -2.82
C MET A 351 -22.22 1.42 -2.60
N GLU A 352 -21.93 0.93 -1.39
CA GLU A 352 -21.79 -0.51 -1.14
C GLU A 352 -23.13 -1.21 -0.95
N HIS A 353 -24.14 -0.52 -0.39
CA HIS A 353 -25.38 -1.16 0.05
C HIS A 353 -26.65 -0.47 -0.46
N GLY A 354 -26.64 0.87 -0.53
CA GLY A 354 -27.78 1.64 -1.05
C GLY A 354 -27.85 1.67 -2.58
N TRP A 355 -26.71 1.43 -3.25
CA TRP A 355 -26.46 1.67 -4.67
C TRP A 355 -26.96 3.04 -5.16
N ASP A 356 -26.97 4.05 -4.28
CA ASP A 356 -27.29 5.44 -4.60
C ASP A 356 -26.00 6.20 -4.93
N PHE A 357 -25.52 5.98 -6.15
CA PHE A 357 -24.29 6.59 -6.65
C PHE A 357 -24.41 8.13 -6.79
N VAL A 358 -25.63 8.66 -6.88
CA VAL A 358 -25.88 10.11 -6.95
C VAL A 358 -25.66 10.73 -5.58
N ALA A 359 -26.24 10.17 -4.52
CA ALA A 359 -26.01 10.59 -3.15
C ALA A 359 -24.54 10.42 -2.75
N ALA A 360 -23.94 9.27 -3.09
CA ALA A 360 -22.51 9.02 -2.83
C ALA A 360 -21.61 10.12 -3.42
N ARG A 361 -21.88 10.54 -4.66
CA ARG A 361 -21.14 11.62 -5.31
C ARG A 361 -21.26 12.95 -4.57
N GLN A 362 -22.46 13.31 -4.13
CA GLN A 362 -22.69 14.56 -3.38
C GLN A 362 -21.93 14.57 -2.06
N HIS A 363 -21.97 13.45 -1.33
CA HIS A 363 -21.24 13.30 -0.09
C HIS A 363 -19.72 13.35 -0.30
N LEU A 364 -19.17 12.68 -1.32
CA LEU A 364 -17.74 12.72 -1.61
C LEU A 364 -17.25 14.11 -2.05
N GLN A 365 -18.07 14.87 -2.79
CA GLN A 365 -17.75 16.25 -3.13
C GLN A 365 -17.58 17.11 -1.87
N GLN A 366 -18.48 16.94 -0.88
CA GLN A 366 -18.38 17.66 0.38
C GLN A 366 -17.19 17.20 1.21
N ALA A 367 -16.92 15.89 1.28
CA ALA A 367 -15.78 15.31 1.98
C ALA A 367 -14.45 15.84 1.41
N LEU A 368 -14.28 15.86 0.09
CA LEU A 368 -13.10 16.40 -0.59
C LEU A 368 -12.96 17.92 -0.42
N ALA A 369 -14.07 18.66 -0.35
CA ALA A 369 -14.02 20.10 -0.10
C ALA A 369 -13.53 20.43 1.31
N LEU A 370 -13.87 19.59 2.30
CA LEU A 370 -13.45 19.74 3.70
C LEU A 370 -12.02 19.21 3.93
N ASN A 371 -11.66 18.09 3.30
CA ASN A 371 -10.41 17.37 3.53
C ASN A 371 -9.79 16.88 2.20
N PRO A 372 -9.27 17.80 1.36
CA PRO A 372 -8.80 17.45 0.01
C PRO A 372 -7.55 16.56 -0.03
N GLY A 373 -6.80 16.49 1.06
CA GLY A 373 -5.57 15.69 1.18
C GLY A 373 -5.71 14.42 2.01
N ASP A 374 -6.93 13.99 2.32
CA ASP A 374 -7.16 12.75 3.07
C ASP A 374 -7.15 11.54 2.12
N ALA A 375 -6.27 10.58 2.40
CA ALA A 375 -6.07 9.42 1.54
C ALA A 375 -7.30 8.49 1.50
N ASP A 376 -8.04 8.31 2.60
CA ASP A 376 -9.24 7.47 2.61
C ASP A 376 -10.38 8.12 1.81
N ILE A 377 -10.54 9.43 1.91
CA ILE A 377 -11.52 10.18 1.11
C ILE A 377 -11.17 10.09 -0.39
N LEU A 378 -9.89 10.27 -0.75
CA LEU A 378 -9.42 10.10 -2.13
C LEU A 378 -9.68 8.67 -2.63
N MET A 379 -9.41 7.65 -1.83
CA MET A 379 -9.68 6.25 -2.19
C MET A 379 -11.16 5.98 -2.45
N LYS A 380 -12.07 6.53 -1.63
CA LYS A 380 -13.52 6.37 -1.84
C LYS A 380 -14.02 7.16 -3.05
N ALA A 381 -13.48 8.35 -3.29
CA ALA A 381 -13.76 9.13 -4.48
C ALA A 381 -13.29 8.41 -5.76
N ALA A 382 -12.11 7.81 -5.72
CA ALA A 382 -11.58 6.98 -6.79
C ALA A 382 -12.47 5.75 -7.04
N ALA A 383 -12.91 5.07 -5.98
CA ALA A 383 -13.82 3.93 -6.07
C ALA A 383 -15.12 4.30 -6.79
N LEU A 384 -15.74 5.43 -6.42
CA LEU A 384 -16.95 5.91 -7.09
C LEU A 384 -16.70 6.18 -8.58
N ASN A 385 -15.60 6.86 -8.93
CA ASN A 385 -15.29 7.15 -10.33
C ASN A 385 -15.06 5.85 -11.12
N ARG A 386 -14.41 4.84 -10.54
CA ARG A 386 -14.24 3.52 -11.16
C ARG A 386 -15.59 2.84 -11.39
N ILE A 387 -16.46 2.84 -10.38
CA ILE A 387 -17.82 2.27 -10.47
C ILE A 387 -18.62 2.93 -11.59
N LEU A 388 -18.46 4.24 -11.78
CA LEU A 388 -19.13 5.04 -12.80
C LEU A 388 -18.42 5.04 -14.17
N GLY A 389 -17.39 4.22 -14.37
CA GLY A 389 -16.67 4.10 -15.65
C GLY A 389 -15.74 5.28 -15.97
N ARG A 390 -15.52 6.20 -15.02
CA ARG A 390 -14.60 7.33 -15.10
C ARG A 390 -13.20 6.89 -14.70
N LEU A 391 -12.64 5.98 -15.50
CA LEU A 391 -11.46 5.20 -15.13
C LEU A 391 -10.20 6.07 -15.02
N ASP A 392 -10.02 7.05 -15.90
CA ASP A 392 -8.87 7.97 -15.84
C ASP A 392 -8.90 8.81 -14.56
N GLU A 393 -10.07 9.40 -14.22
CA GLU A 393 -10.21 10.15 -12.97
C GLU A 393 -10.05 9.26 -11.74
N ALA A 394 -10.52 8.01 -11.79
CA ALA A 394 -10.32 7.05 -10.72
C ALA A 394 -8.83 6.72 -10.51
N ILE A 395 -8.10 6.46 -11.59
CA ILE A 395 -6.67 6.19 -11.56
C ILE A 395 -5.91 7.40 -10.99
N ASP A 396 -6.20 8.61 -11.44
CA ASP A 396 -5.55 9.84 -10.94
C ASP A 396 -5.76 10.03 -9.42
N LEU A 397 -6.96 9.74 -8.92
CA LEU A 397 -7.28 9.82 -7.48
C LEU A 397 -6.60 8.71 -6.68
N TYR A 398 -6.58 7.47 -7.19
CA TYR A 398 -5.85 6.37 -6.54
C TYR A 398 -4.35 6.63 -6.53
N GLN A 399 -3.77 7.14 -7.62
CA GLN A 399 -2.37 7.56 -7.69
C GLN A 399 -2.04 8.62 -6.63
N GLN A 400 -2.91 9.62 -6.45
CA GLN A 400 -2.75 10.60 -5.37
C GLN A 400 -2.81 9.93 -4.00
N ALA A 401 -3.77 9.03 -3.77
CA ALA A 401 -3.88 8.32 -2.50
C ALA A 401 -2.64 7.45 -2.19
N VAL A 402 -2.11 6.70 -3.16
CA VAL A 402 -0.87 5.93 -2.95
C VAL A 402 0.37 6.82 -2.88
N THR A 403 0.36 8.02 -3.49
CA THR A 403 1.42 9.01 -3.27
C THR A 403 1.39 9.54 -1.83
N LEU A 404 0.19 9.62 -1.25
CA LEU A 404 -0.02 10.00 0.15
C LEU A 404 0.34 8.87 1.14
N ASP A 405 0.14 7.62 0.74
CA ASP A 405 0.48 6.44 1.52
C ASP A 405 1.10 5.33 0.63
N PRO A 406 2.42 5.40 0.35
CA PRO A 406 3.09 4.55 -0.64
C PRO A 406 3.08 3.05 -0.35
N VAL A 407 2.79 2.65 0.89
CA VAL A 407 2.75 1.24 1.27
C VAL A 407 1.32 0.80 1.66
N SER A 408 0.30 1.55 1.22
CA SER A 408 -1.10 1.17 1.34
C SER A 408 -1.43 -0.03 0.44
N ASN A 409 -1.57 -1.21 1.04
CA ASN A 409 -1.98 -2.43 0.33
C ASN A 409 -3.32 -2.24 -0.41
N LEU A 410 -4.33 -1.65 0.26
CA LEU A 410 -5.63 -1.37 -0.36
C LEU A 410 -5.54 -0.34 -1.49
N GLY A 411 -4.64 0.64 -1.38
CA GLY A 411 -4.38 1.62 -2.42
C GLY A 411 -3.85 0.95 -3.70
N HIS A 412 -2.79 0.14 -3.56
CA HIS A 412 -2.19 -0.59 -4.70
C HIS A 412 -3.13 -1.64 -5.29
N MET A 413 -3.88 -2.35 -4.46
CA MET A 413 -4.92 -3.30 -4.92
C MET A 413 -5.96 -2.59 -5.81
N ASN A 414 -6.55 -1.49 -5.33
CA ASN A 414 -7.59 -0.80 -6.09
C ASN A 414 -7.05 -0.07 -7.32
N LEU A 415 -5.82 0.46 -7.25
CA LEU A 415 -5.14 1.05 -8.39
C LEU A 415 -4.90 0.00 -9.49
N GLY A 416 -4.42 -1.19 -9.11
CA GLY A 416 -4.24 -2.31 -10.03
C GLY A 416 -5.55 -2.80 -10.66
N ILE A 417 -6.64 -2.92 -9.89
CA ILE A 417 -7.98 -3.21 -10.44
C ILE A 417 -8.41 -2.13 -11.43
N SER A 418 -8.14 -0.85 -11.14
CA SER A 418 -8.50 0.28 -12.00
C SER A 418 -7.73 0.24 -13.32
N TYR A 419 -6.42 -0.01 -13.28
CA TYR A 419 -5.62 -0.21 -14.49
C TYR A 419 -6.08 -1.40 -15.31
N TYR A 420 -6.35 -2.54 -14.67
CA TYR A 420 -6.87 -3.74 -15.34
C TYR A 420 -8.19 -3.43 -16.06
N THR A 421 -9.10 -2.74 -15.38
CA THR A 421 -10.40 -2.32 -15.93
C THR A 421 -10.24 -1.36 -17.11
N ALA A 422 -9.23 -0.48 -17.06
CA ALA A 422 -8.89 0.48 -18.11
C ALA A 422 -8.05 -0.11 -19.26
N ASP A 423 -7.84 -1.43 -19.29
CA ASP A 423 -7.00 -2.12 -20.28
C ASP A 423 -5.52 -1.72 -20.27
N ARG A 424 -5.05 -1.20 -19.13
CA ARG A 424 -3.66 -0.82 -18.86
C ARG A 424 -2.94 -1.97 -18.17
N LEU A 425 -2.75 -3.07 -18.91
CA LEU A 425 -2.33 -4.37 -18.35
C LEU A 425 -0.93 -4.33 -17.71
N ASP A 426 0.01 -3.59 -18.29
CA ASP A 426 1.37 -3.48 -17.74
C ASP A 426 1.35 -2.75 -16.38
N GLU A 427 0.64 -1.62 -16.28
CA GLU A 427 0.52 -0.88 -15.02
C GLU A 427 -0.30 -1.65 -13.96
N ALA A 428 -1.25 -2.49 -14.40
CA ALA A 428 -1.98 -3.40 -13.52
C ALA A 428 -1.06 -4.47 -12.93
N ALA A 429 -0.19 -5.08 -13.75
CA ALA A 429 0.82 -6.03 -13.30
C ALA A 429 1.80 -5.39 -12.31
N ASP A 430 2.28 -4.18 -12.59
CA ASP A 430 3.17 -3.43 -11.70
C ASP A 430 2.52 -3.17 -10.34
N SER A 431 1.23 -2.80 -10.33
CA SER A 431 0.47 -2.55 -9.09
C SER A 431 0.24 -3.85 -8.29
N ALA A 432 -0.05 -4.96 -8.96
CA ALA A 432 -0.18 -6.28 -8.34
C ALA A 432 1.15 -6.76 -7.74
N GLN A 433 2.26 -6.56 -8.47
CA GLN A 433 3.59 -6.91 -8.01
C GLN A 433 4.03 -6.06 -6.82
N MET A 434 3.68 -4.77 -6.83
CA MET A 434 3.89 -3.88 -5.68
C MET A 434 3.10 -4.38 -4.46
N LEU A 435 1.82 -4.71 -4.63
CA LEU A 435 1.00 -5.29 -3.56
C LEU A 435 1.62 -6.57 -2.99
N LEU A 436 2.07 -7.50 -3.84
CA LEU A 436 2.76 -8.73 -3.42
C LEU A 436 4.11 -8.45 -2.75
N SER A 437 4.81 -7.38 -3.12
CA SER A 437 6.05 -6.99 -2.45
C SER A 437 5.82 -6.44 -1.04
N LEU A 438 4.67 -5.78 -0.81
CA LEU A 438 4.26 -5.23 0.48
C LEU A 438 3.62 -6.30 1.38
N ASN A 439 2.85 -7.20 0.78
CA ASN A 439 2.15 -8.27 1.47
C ASN A 439 2.07 -9.54 0.59
N PRO A 440 3.09 -10.41 0.63
CA PRO A 440 3.20 -11.57 -0.26
C PRO A 440 2.07 -12.60 -0.17
N GLY A 441 1.23 -12.57 0.88
CA GLY A 441 0.17 -13.57 1.06
C GLY A 441 -1.18 -12.98 1.46
N GLY A 442 -1.36 -11.66 1.36
CA GLY A 442 -2.59 -10.97 1.74
C GLY A 442 -3.25 -10.24 0.58
N PHE A 443 -4.53 -9.92 0.75
CA PHE A 443 -5.39 -9.36 -0.30
C PHE A 443 -5.46 -10.27 -1.54
N ILE A 444 -5.85 -9.74 -2.70
CA ILE A 444 -6.06 -10.49 -3.95
C ILE A 444 -4.87 -10.33 -4.92
N GLY A 445 -3.65 -10.18 -4.41
CA GLY A 445 -2.49 -9.83 -5.23
C GLY A 445 -2.16 -10.87 -6.30
N HIS A 446 -2.17 -12.15 -5.92
CA HIS A 446 -1.93 -13.25 -6.84
C HIS A 446 -3.09 -13.42 -7.83
N PHE A 447 -4.33 -13.30 -7.37
CA PHE A 447 -5.49 -13.29 -8.26
C PHE A 447 -5.40 -12.17 -9.31
N LEU A 448 -5.11 -10.93 -8.90
CA LEU A 448 -5.00 -9.78 -9.80
C LEU A 448 -3.88 -9.97 -10.84
N LEU A 449 -2.70 -10.42 -10.41
CA LEU A 449 -1.60 -10.71 -11.33
C LEU A 449 -1.97 -11.85 -12.29
N GLY A 450 -2.64 -12.89 -11.78
CA GLY A 450 -3.10 -14.02 -12.57
C GLY A 450 -4.09 -13.64 -13.67
N ILE A 451 -5.11 -12.82 -13.37
CA ILE A 451 -6.06 -12.36 -14.40
C ILE A 451 -5.39 -11.44 -15.44
N VAL A 452 -4.41 -10.63 -15.04
CA VAL A 452 -3.63 -9.80 -15.98
C VAL A 452 -2.80 -10.69 -16.92
N LEU A 453 -2.12 -11.71 -16.40
CA LEU A 453 -1.35 -12.66 -17.19
C LEU A 453 -2.23 -13.46 -18.15
N LEU A 454 -3.46 -13.78 -17.74
CA LEU A 454 -4.44 -14.46 -18.59
C LEU A 454 -4.80 -13.60 -19.82
N GLU A 455 -5.15 -12.33 -19.61
CA GLU A 455 -5.46 -11.38 -20.71
C GLU A 455 -4.26 -11.15 -21.64
N GLN A 456 -3.04 -11.24 -21.10
CA GLN A 456 -1.81 -11.18 -21.90
C GLN A 456 -1.54 -12.48 -22.69
N GLY A 457 -2.42 -13.49 -22.58
CA GLY A 457 -2.32 -14.77 -23.29
C GLY A 457 -1.40 -15.79 -22.60
N ASN A 458 -1.05 -15.59 -21.33
CA ASN A 458 -0.16 -16.47 -20.57
C ASN A 458 -0.92 -17.28 -19.51
N ALA A 459 -1.87 -18.10 -19.96
CA ALA A 459 -2.69 -18.95 -19.10
C ALA A 459 -1.89 -19.89 -18.16
N PRO A 460 -0.74 -20.49 -18.55
CA PRO A 460 0.06 -21.29 -17.62
C PRO A 460 0.64 -20.48 -16.46
N ALA A 461 1.11 -19.25 -16.70
CA ALA A 461 1.60 -18.39 -15.64
C ALA A 461 0.45 -17.88 -14.77
N ALA A 462 -0.70 -17.55 -15.37
CA ALA A 462 -1.90 -17.19 -14.65
C ALA A 462 -2.31 -18.29 -13.65
N LEU A 463 -2.29 -19.57 -14.08
CA LEU A 463 -2.61 -20.69 -13.20
C LEU A 463 -1.65 -20.81 -12.01
N ALA A 464 -0.34 -20.61 -12.24
CA ALA A 464 0.67 -20.64 -11.18
C ALA A 464 0.47 -19.51 -10.15
N GLU A 465 -0.02 -18.35 -10.57
CA GLU A 465 -0.42 -17.29 -9.64
C GLU A 465 -1.68 -17.69 -8.86
N MET A 466 -2.71 -18.26 -9.51
CA MET A 466 -3.91 -18.72 -8.79
C MET A 466 -3.58 -19.75 -7.71
N GLU A 467 -2.64 -20.66 -7.94
CA GLU A 467 -2.19 -21.65 -6.94
C GLU A 467 -1.57 -21.02 -5.69
N GLN A 468 -1.03 -19.80 -5.80
CA GLN A 468 -0.45 -19.05 -4.68
C GLN A 468 -1.48 -18.17 -3.94
N GLU A 469 -2.67 -17.98 -4.51
CA GLU A 469 -3.72 -17.17 -3.90
C GLU A 469 -4.23 -17.81 -2.60
N THR A 470 -4.17 -17.04 -1.51
CA THR A 470 -4.52 -17.50 -0.16
C THR A 470 -6.01 -17.34 0.12
N LEU A 471 -6.67 -16.39 -0.55
CA LEU A 471 -8.11 -16.19 -0.45
C LEU A 471 -8.86 -17.24 -1.28
N GLY A 472 -9.46 -18.22 -0.59
CA GLY A 472 -10.07 -19.40 -1.20
C GLY A 472 -11.07 -19.11 -2.32
N ALA A 473 -11.97 -18.13 -2.14
CA ALA A 473 -12.96 -17.78 -3.15
C ALA A 473 -12.30 -17.25 -4.44
N PHE A 474 -11.33 -16.33 -4.32
CA PHE A 474 -10.60 -15.77 -5.46
C PHE A 474 -9.68 -16.81 -6.13
N ARG A 475 -9.02 -17.66 -5.33
CA ARG A 475 -8.26 -18.79 -5.87
C ARG A 475 -9.14 -19.70 -6.73
N LEU A 476 -10.30 -20.12 -6.21
CA LEU A 476 -11.20 -21.04 -6.91
C LEU A 476 -11.82 -20.38 -8.14
N GLN A 477 -12.23 -19.12 -8.03
CA GLN A 477 -12.70 -18.32 -9.17
C GLN A 477 -11.67 -18.27 -10.30
N GLY A 478 -10.45 -17.81 -9.98
CA GLY A 478 -9.39 -17.68 -10.97
C GLY A 478 -8.96 -19.03 -11.55
N THR A 479 -8.90 -20.07 -10.73
CA THR A 479 -8.63 -21.44 -11.20
C THR A 479 -9.69 -21.92 -12.18
N ALA A 480 -10.98 -21.67 -11.90
CA ALA A 480 -12.06 -22.08 -12.79
C ALA A 480 -11.98 -21.39 -14.16
N ILE A 481 -11.73 -20.08 -14.17
CA ILE A 481 -11.55 -19.26 -15.39
C ILE A 481 -10.33 -19.73 -16.19
N VAL A 482 -9.15 -19.78 -15.56
CA VAL A 482 -7.89 -20.13 -16.26
C VAL A 482 -7.94 -21.56 -16.80
N GLN A 483 -8.51 -22.51 -16.07
CA GLN A 483 -8.65 -23.90 -16.55
C GLN A 483 -9.63 -24.02 -17.72
N HIS A 484 -10.66 -23.16 -17.78
CA HIS A 484 -11.56 -23.12 -18.93
C HIS A 484 -10.82 -22.68 -20.20
N GLU A 485 -10.06 -21.59 -20.11
CA GLU A 485 -9.25 -21.06 -21.23
C GLU A 485 -8.18 -22.06 -21.69
N LEU A 486 -7.60 -22.85 -20.77
CA LEU A 486 -6.69 -23.96 -21.09
C LEU A 486 -7.38 -25.18 -21.75
N GLY A 487 -8.71 -25.16 -21.90
CA GLY A 487 -9.50 -26.27 -22.44
C GLY A 487 -9.68 -27.45 -21.49
N ASN A 488 -9.39 -27.27 -20.20
CA ASN A 488 -9.50 -28.30 -19.17
C ASN A 488 -10.84 -28.19 -18.40
N ALA A 489 -11.92 -28.51 -19.10
CA ALA A 489 -13.29 -28.39 -18.57
C ALA A 489 -13.48 -29.14 -17.24
N GLY A 490 -12.88 -30.31 -17.06
CA GLY A 490 -13.02 -31.10 -15.83
C GLY A 490 -12.41 -30.41 -14.60
N ALA A 491 -11.28 -29.72 -14.74
CA ALA A 491 -10.69 -28.95 -13.64
C ALA A 491 -11.44 -27.65 -13.38
N SER A 492 -11.92 -26.98 -14.45
CA SER A 492 -12.77 -25.79 -14.33
C SER A 492 -14.07 -26.10 -13.57
N ASP A 493 -14.76 -27.18 -13.95
CA ASP A 493 -15.99 -27.65 -13.29
C ASP A 493 -15.76 -28.00 -11.82
N ALA A 494 -14.62 -28.65 -11.51
CA ALA A 494 -14.28 -29.00 -10.14
C ALA A 494 -14.06 -27.76 -9.27
N ALA A 495 -13.31 -26.77 -9.77
CA ALA A 495 -13.06 -25.52 -9.05
C ALA A 495 -14.34 -24.69 -8.86
N LEU A 496 -15.17 -24.58 -9.90
CA LEU A 496 -16.47 -23.89 -9.82
C LEU A 496 -17.42 -24.56 -8.83
N LYS A 497 -17.48 -25.91 -8.85
CA LYS A 497 -18.28 -26.66 -7.90
C LYS A 497 -17.82 -26.41 -6.46
N GLU A 498 -16.52 -26.45 -6.21
CA GLU A 498 -15.97 -26.16 -4.88
C GLU A 498 -16.26 -24.71 -4.44
N LEU A 499 -16.18 -23.74 -5.36
CA LEU A 499 -16.53 -22.35 -5.10
C LEU A 499 -18.00 -22.20 -4.66
N ILE A 500 -18.92 -22.87 -5.38
CA ILE A 500 -20.34 -22.88 -5.04
C ILE A 500 -20.58 -23.55 -3.69
N GLU A 501 -19.95 -24.69 -3.43
CA GLU A 501 -20.12 -25.45 -2.18
C GLU A 501 -19.53 -24.75 -0.95
N CYS A 502 -18.40 -24.06 -1.09
CA CYS A 502 -17.77 -23.36 0.03
C CYS A 502 -18.44 -22.03 0.36
N CYS A 503 -18.91 -21.33 -0.67
CA CYS A 503 -19.03 -19.88 -0.62
C CYS A 503 -20.27 -19.33 -1.35
N GLY A 504 -21.06 -20.17 -2.02
CA GLY A 504 -22.28 -19.74 -2.74
C GLY A 504 -23.53 -19.74 -1.86
N GLY A 505 -24.40 -18.74 -2.07
CA GLY A 505 -25.74 -18.64 -1.49
C GLY A 505 -25.78 -18.46 0.04
N GLY A 506 -24.66 -18.05 0.66
CA GLY A 506 -24.47 -18.00 2.11
C GLY A 506 -24.75 -16.65 2.79
N ASP A 507 -24.73 -16.67 4.12
CA ASP A 507 -24.68 -15.48 5.00
C ASP A 507 -23.26 -14.86 4.87
N PRO A 508 -23.11 -13.55 4.63
CA PRO A 508 -21.86 -12.94 4.18
C PRO A 508 -20.59 -13.29 4.97
N PRO A 509 -19.42 -13.34 4.29
CA PRO A 509 -19.25 -13.04 2.86
C PRO A 509 -19.57 -14.24 1.95
N SER A 510 -20.51 -14.07 1.02
CA SER A 510 -20.77 -15.00 -0.09
C SER A 510 -19.92 -14.63 -1.31
N ALA A 511 -19.66 -15.59 -2.19
CA ALA A 511 -18.91 -15.43 -3.44
C ALA A 511 -19.83 -15.44 -4.67
N ASP A 512 -21.08 -14.98 -4.51
CA ASP A 512 -22.15 -15.09 -5.51
C ASP A 512 -21.79 -14.33 -6.78
N TYR A 513 -21.23 -13.12 -6.63
CA TYR A 513 -20.71 -12.32 -7.73
C TYR A 513 -19.57 -13.03 -8.47
N GLN A 514 -18.62 -13.65 -7.75
CA GLN A 514 -17.50 -14.35 -8.36
C GLN A 514 -17.98 -15.59 -9.12
N ILE A 515 -18.96 -16.32 -8.59
CA ILE A 515 -19.59 -17.46 -9.28
C ILE A 515 -20.24 -16.99 -10.60
N ALA A 516 -20.98 -15.88 -10.57
CA ALA A 516 -21.56 -15.29 -11.77
C ALA A 516 -20.49 -14.94 -12.82
N GLN A 517 -19.34 -14.39 -12.39
CA GLN A 517 -18.22 -14.09 -13.29
C GLN A 517 -17.64 -15.35 -13.96
N VAL A 518 -17.53 -16.48 -13.24
CA VAL A 518 -17.06 -17.74 -13.85
C VAL A 518 -18.04 -18.23 -14.92
N TYR A 519 -19.35 -18.18 -14.65
CA TYR A 519 -20.35 -18.55 -15.66
C TYR A 519 -20.35 -17.61 -16.86
N ALA A 520 -20.17 -16.30 -16.63
CA ALA A 520 -20.06 -15.32 -17.70
C ALA A 520 -18.84 -15.60 -18.58
N ASP A 521 -17.65 -15.78 -17.99
CA ASP A 521 -16.42 -16.12 -18.72
C ASP A 521 -16.58 -17.35 -19.63
N ARG A 522 -17.28 -18.37 -19.15
CA ARG A 522 -17.57 -19.62 -19.90
C ARG A 522 -18.64 -19.49 -21.00
N GLY A 523 -19.24 -18.31 -21.15
CA GLY A 523 -20.36 -18.07 -22.08
C GLY A 523 -21.69 -18.69 -21.64
N GLU A 524 -21.81 -19.05 -20.35
CA GLU A 524 -23.00 -19.66 -19.75
C GLU A 524 -23.94 -18.57 -19.20
N SER A 525 -24.41 -17.67 -20.10
CA SER A 525 -25.11 -16.43 -19.73
C SER A 525 -26.34 -16.63 -18.84
N ASP A 526 -27.11 -17.71 -19.03
CA ASP A 526 -28.31 -17.97 -18.21
C ASP A 526 -27.94 -18.22 -16.74
N LEU A 527 -26.93 -19.04 -16.48
CA LEU A 527 -26.43 -19.30 -15.13
C LEU A 527 -25.74 -18.08 -14.54
N ALA A 528 -25.04 -17.29 -15.36
CA ALA A 528 -24.46 -16.03 -14.92
C ALA A 528 -25.53 -15.07 -14.38
N PHE A 529 -26.66 -14.90 -15.09
CA PHE A 529 -27.77 -14.06 -14.61
C PHE A 529 -28.48 -14.67 -13.40
N GLU A 530 -28.63 -16.00 -13.31
CA GLU A 530 -29.17 -16.64 -12.11
C GLU A 530 -28.34 -16.29 -10.87
N TRP A 531 -27.00 -16.38 -10.96
CA TRP A 531 -26.12 -16.03 -9.85
C TRP A 531 -26.01 -14.52 -9.59
N LEU A 532 -26.18 -13.66 -10.61
CA LEU A 532 -26.33 -12.22 -10.41
C LEU A 532 -27.60 -11.89 -9.61
N GLU A 533 -28.71 -12.59 -9.85
CA GLU A 533 -29.94 -12.43 -9.05
C GLU A 533 -29.74 -12.91 -7.60
N VAL A 534 -29.02 -14.02 -7.40
CA VAL A 534 -28.64 -14.48 -6.05
C VAL A 534 -27.77 -13.43 -5.35
N ALA A 535 -26.75 -12.92 -6.02
CA ALA A 535 -25.89 -11.85 -5.50
C ALA A 535 -26.70 -10.59 -5.15
N TYR A 536 -27.69 -10.24 -5.98
CA TYR A 536 -28.57 -9.10 -5.74
C TYR A 536 -29.40 -9.30 -4.47
N ASP A 537 -30.03 -10.47 -4.33
CA ASP A 537 -30.89 -10.79 -3.19
C ASP A 537 -30.09 -10.85 -1.88
N ASN A 538 -28.85 -11.34 -1.95
CA ASN A 538 -27.92 -11.42 -0.82
C ASN A 538 -27.17 -10.10 -0.53
N ARG A 539 -27.38 -9.05 -1.34
CA ARG A 539 -26.68 -7.76 -1.22
C ARG A 539 -25.16 -7.89 -1.27
N ASP A 540 -24.66 -8.72 -2.18
CA ASP A 540 -23.23 -8.86 -2.44
C ASP A 540 -22.64 -7.49 -2.84
N GLY A 541 -21.73 -6.98 -2.01
CA GLY A 541 -21.10 -5.68 -2.22
C GLY A 541 -20.24 -5.60 -3.48
N ALA A 542 -19.80 -6.74 -4.03
CA ALA A 542 -19.03 -6.77 -5.28
C ALA A 542 -19.85 -6.31 -6.49
N LEU A 543 -21.19 -6.39 -6.42
CA LEU A 543 -22.09 -5.90 -7.47
C LEU A 543 -21.93 -4.40 -7.75
N ALA A 544 -21.50 -3.60 -6.78
CA ALA A 544 -21.27 -2.17 -6.98
C ALA A 544 -20.27 -1.90 -8.11
N GLY A 545 -19.34 -2.83 -8.38
CA GLY A 545 -18.35 -2.72 -9.45
C GLY A 545 -18.76 -3.34 -10.79
N MET A 546 -19.96 -3.88 -10.93
CA MET A 546 -20.29 -4.79 -12.04
C MET A 546 -20.35 -4.11 -13.41
N MET A 547 -20.84 -2.86 -13.49
CA MET A 547 -21.12 -2.18 -14.77
C MET A 547 -19.89 -2.12 -15.67
N ASN A 548 -18.73 -1.91 -15.05
CA ASN A 548 -17.45 -1.75 -15.75
C ASN A 548 -16.55 -2.96 -15.54
N SER A 549 -17.09 -4.09 -15.05
CA SER A 549 -16.27 -5.28 -14.82
C SER A 549 -16.00 -5.99 -16.15
N LYS A 550 -14.71 -6.22 -16.46
CA LYS A 550 -14.31 -7.01 -17.63
C LYS A 550 -14.92 -8.42 -17.65
N GLY A 551 -15.15 -9.01 -16.48
CA GLY A 551 -15.73 -10.35 -16.35
C GLY A 551 -17.17 -10.50 -16.85
N PHE A 552 -17.86 -9.41 -17.22
CA PHE A 552 -19.20 -9.46 -17.81
C PHE A 552 -19.29 -8.85 -19.21
N THR A 553 -18.15 -8.58 -19.87
CA THR A 553 -18.12 -7.94 -21.19
C THR A 553 -18.97 -8.68 -22.22
N ASN A 554 -19.00 -10.02 -22.15
CA ASN A 554 -19.80 -10.86 -23.03
C ASN A 554 -21.31 -10.81 -22.76
N LEU A 555 -21.74 -10.26 -21.62
CA LEU A 555 -23.13 -10.08 -21.26
C LEU A 555 -23.66 -8.68 -21.60
N HIS A 556 -22.80 -7.71 -21.96
CA HIS A 556 -23.22 -6.32 -22.22
C HIS A 556 -24.26 -6.20 -23.35
N ASP A 557 -24.18 -7.08 -24.35
CA ASP A 557 -25.15 -7.14 -25.46
C ASP A 557 -26.39 -8.01 -25.15
N ASP A 558 -26.43 -8.70 -24.00
CA ASP A 558 -27.59 -9.50 -23.58
C ASP A 558 -28.76 -8.57 -23.17
N PRO A 559 -30.00 -8.81 -23.64
CA PRO A 559 -31.14 -7.96 -23.34
C PRO A 559 -31.49 -7.85 -21.85
N ARG A 560 -30.95 -8.72 -20.98
CA ARG A 560 -31.11 -8.67 -19.52
C ARG A 560 -30.13 -7.73 -18.81
N TRP A 561 -29.04 -7.34 -19.46
CA TRP A 561 -27.98 -6.53 -18.85
C TRP A 561 -28.48 -5.14 -18.41
N GLU A 562 -29.00 -4.35 -19.35
CA GLU A 562 -29.53 -3.00 -19.07
C GLU A 562 -30.65 -3.02 -18.01
N PRO A 563 -31.67 -3.91 -18.07
CA PRO A 563 -32.65 -4.05 -17.00
C PRO A 563 -32.04 -4.37 -15.62
N PHE A 564 -30.98 -5.18 -15.56
CA PHE A 564 -30.31 -5.51 -14.31
C PHE A 564 -29.56 -4.30 -13.74
N LEU A 565 -28.88 -3.52 -14.59
CA LEU A 565 -28.24 -2.26 -14.17
C LEU A 565 -29.26 -1.22 -13.68
N ASP A 566 -30.38 -1.08 -14.39
CA ASP A 566 -31.50 -0.21 -13.98
C ASP A 566 -32.06 -0.66 -12.61
N LYS A 567 -32.17 -1.97 -12.36
CA LYS A 567 -32.60 -2.55 -11.06
C LYS A 567 -31.66 -2.17 -9.92
N MET A 568 -30.35 -2.11 -10.21
CA MET A 568 -29.29 -1.73 -9.29
C MET A 568 -29.16 -0.21 -9.07
N GLY A 569 -29.87 0.61 -9.83
CA GLY A 569 -29.80 2.08 -9.69
C GLY A 569 -28.57 2.71 -10.34
N PHE A 570 -27.88 2.01 -11.23
CA PHE A 570 -26.76 2.57 -11.97
C PHE A 570 -27.21 3.74 -12.86
N PRO A 571 -26.45 4.86 -12.90
CA PRO A 571 -26.78 5.97 -13.77
C PRO A 571 -26.50 5.62 -15.24
N ARG A 572 -27.37 6.10 -16.12
CA ARG A 572 -27.25 6.00 -17.58
C ARG A 572 -26.24 6.98 -18.18
#